data_AF-A0A031J1F6-F1
#
_entry.id   AF-A0A031J1F6-F1
#
_cell.length_a   1.000
_cell.length_b   1.000
_cell.length_c   1.000
_cell.angle_alpha   90.00
_cell.angle_beta   90.00
_cell.angle_gamma   90.00
#
_symmetry.space_group_name_H-M   'P 1'
#
loop_
_entity.id
_entity.type
_entity.pdbx_description
1 polymer ?
#
loop_
_entity_poly.entity_id
_entity_poly.type
_entity_poly.pdbx_seq_one_letter_code
_entity_poly.pdbx_strand_id
1 'polypeptide(L)'
;MIEEEIFYPALKGKIEDDMYDEAHVEHDGAKLLISQILAGEPGQDFWEAKVTVLSEEIKHHVHEEEMPKEGMFAQARAADVDVDALGAQMAERKAELQAQFEADGLPTPTTRTLSLVEVELGAPVA
;
A
#
# COMPACT_ATOMS: atom_id res chain seq x y z
N MET A 1 -0.48 -2.25 -5.42
CA MET A 1 -0.59 -3.13 -6.62
C MET A 1 -0.87 -2.31 -7.88
N ILE A 2 -1.97 -1.56 -7.98
CA ILE A 2 -2.17 -0.65 -9.12
C ILE A 2 -1.40 0.68 -8.97
N GLU A 3 -1.22 1.23 -7.75
CA GLU A 3 -0.34 2.39 -7.62
C GLU A 3 1.11 2.02 -7.97
N GLU A 4 1.64 0.97 -7.34
CA GLU A 4 3.00 0.48 -7.58
C GLU A 4 3.29 0.04 -9.03
N GLU A 5 2.29 -0.46 -9.76
CA GLU A 5 2.42 -0.94 -11.14
C GLU A 5 2.26 0.19 -12.17
N ILE A 6 1.38 1.17 -11.91
CA ILE A 6 0.94 2.15 -12.90
C ILE A 6 1.16 3.59 -12.41
N PHE A 7 0.62 3.94 -11.24
CA PHE A 7 0.61 5.32 -10.73
C PHE A 7 2.02 5.81 -10.38
N TYR A 8 2.72 5.12 -9.47
CA TYR A 8 4.05 5.50 -9.01
C TYR A 8 5.07 5.57 -10.16
N PRO A 9 5.14 4.59 -11.09
CA PRO A 9 6.02 4.74 -12.25
C PRO A 9 5.79 6.01 -13.08
N ALA A 10 4.55 6.49 -13.20
CA ALA A 10 4.23 7.71 -13.92
C ALA A 10 4.71 9.00 -13.21
N LEU A 11 4.93 8.92 -11.89
CA LEU A 11 5.31 10.01 -10.99
C LEU A 11 6.81 10.06 -10.68
N LYS A 12 7.55 9.01 -10.97
CA LYS A 12 8.98 8.91 -10.63
C LYS A 12 9.78 10.10 -11.18
N GLY A 13 10.45 10.83 -10.28
CA GLY A 13 11.25 12.01 -10.61
C GLY A 13 10.43 13.25 -10.99
N LYS A 14 9.11 13.26 -10.72
CA LYS A 14 8.20 14.38 -10.98
C LYS A 14 7.53 14.94 -9.72
N ILE A 15 7.57 14.17 -8.63
CA ILE A 15 7.03 14.52 -7.32
C ILE A 15 8.16 14.49 -6.28
N GLU A 16 7.86 14.89 -5.06
CA GLU A 16 8.81 14.79 -3.94
C GLU A 16 9.22 13.33 -3.70
N ASP A 17 10.54 13.10 -3.65
CA ASP A 17 11.13 11.75 -3.59
C ASP A 17 10.84 11.05 -2.25
N ASP A 18 10.71 11.81 -1.16
CA ASP A 18 10.36 11.28 0.16
C ASP A 18 8.95 10.70 0.16
N MET A 19 7.93 11.45 -0.29
CA MET A 19 6.56 10.97 -0.41
C MET A 19 6.45 9.76 -1.35
N TYR A 20 7.23 9.74 -2.43
CA TYR A 20 7.32 8.59 -3.33
C TYR A 20 7.87 7.35 -2.63
N ASP A 21 9.01 7.47 -1.95
CA ASP A 21 9.69 6.35 -1.31
C ASP A 21 8.92 5.86 -0.06
N GLU A 22 8.37 6.78 0.74
CA GLU A 22 7.56 6.49 1.92
C GLU A 22 6.32 5.65 1.56
N ALA A 23 5.61 5.99 0.48
CA ALA A 23 4.46 5.22 0.01
C ALA A 23 4.80 3.74 -0.28
N HIS A 24 5.99 3.44 -0.83
CA HIS A 24 6.43 2.04 -1.01
C HIS A 24 6.70 1.34 0.33
N VAL A 25 7.24 2.05 1.32
CA VAL A 25 7.50 1.51 2.66
C VAL A 25 6.19 1.22 3.39
N GLU A 26 5.25 2.16 3.37
CA GLU A 26 3.92 1.99 3.96
C GLU A 26 3.15 0.84 3.32
N HIS A 27 3.19 0.72 1.99
CA HIS A 27 2.56 -0.40 1.29
C HIS A 27 3.08 -1.76 1.76
N ASP A 28 4.39 -1.88 1.99
CA ASP A 28 4.98 -3.13 2.46
C ASP A 28 4.71 -3.40 3.94
N GLY A 29 4.67 -2.35 4.77
CA GLY A 29 4.21 -2.40 6.16
C GLY A 29 2.77 -2.91 6.26
N ALA A 30 1.87 -2.32 5.49
CA ALA A 30 0.47 -2.72 5.41
C ALA A 30 0.32 -4.17 4.93
N LYS A 31 1.02 -4.58 3.87
CA LYS A 31 1.01 -5.98 3.38
C LYS A 31 1.44 -6.97 4.48
N LEU A 32 2.48 -6.63 5.25
CA LEU A 32 2.96 -7.46 6.35
C LEU A 32 1.94 -7.54 7.49
N LEU A 33 1.35 -6.41 7.90
CA LEU A 33 0.32 -6.37 8.94
C LEU A 33 -0.93 -7.16 8.52
N ILE A 34 -1.40 -7.00 7.28
CA ILE A 34 -2.51 -7.79 6.73
C ILE A 34 -2.18 -9.28 6.81
N SER A 35 -0.98 -9.69 6.40
CA SER A 35 -0.57 -11.10 6.45
C SER A 35 -0.56 -11.65 7.88
N GLN A 36 -0.11 -10.85 8.85
CA GLN A 36 -0.11 -11.21 10.28
C GLN A 36 -1.52 -11.29 10.87
N ILE A 37 -2.44 -10.41 10.44
CA ILE A 37 -3.85 -10.41 10.87
C ILE A 37 -4.57 -11.65 10.31
N LEU A 38 -4.34 -11.98 9.03
CA LEU A 38 -4.94 -13.14 8.36
C LEU A 38 -4.42 -14.48 8.89
N ALA A 39 -3.18 -14.52 9.39
CA ALA A 39 -2.61 -15.71 10.02
C ALA A 39 -3.04 -15.88 11.50
N GLY A 40 -3.60 -14.83 12.10
CA GLY A 40 -4.13 -14.85 13.46
C GLY A 40 -5.65 -14.91 13.50
N GLU A 41 -6.20 -14.91 14.71
CA GLU A 41 -7.65 -15.01 14.96
C GLU A 41 -8.11 -13.90 15.91
N PRO A 42 -9.36 -13.41 15.77
CA PRO A 42 -9.95 -12.49 16.74
C PRO A 42 -9.87 -13.00 18.17
N GLY A 43 -9.47 -12.14 19.10
CA GLY A 43 -9.26 -12.47 20.51
C GLY A 43 -7.90 -13.07 20.85
N GLN A 44 -7.02 -13.33 19.87
CA GLN A 44 -5.60 -13.58 20.14
C GLN A 44 -4.88 -12.30 20.57
N ASP A 45 -3.81 -12.46 21.33
CA ASP A 45 -2.97 -11.35 21.77
C ASP A 45 -2.55 -10.47 20.57
N PHE A 46 -2.69 -9.17 20.77
CA PHE A 46 -2.38 -8.13 19.78
C PHE A 46 -3.17 -8.19 18.46
N TRP A 47 -4.10 -9.11 18.24
CA TRP A 47 -4.85 -9.18 16.97
C TRP A 47 -5.65 -7.89 16.73
N GLU A 48 -6.44 -7.45 17.71
CA GLU A 48 -7.23 -6.21 17.62
C GLU A 48 -6.32 -4.96 17.53
N ALA A 49 -5.19 -4.99 18.21
CA ALA A 49 -4.19 -3.93 18.14
C ALA A 49 -3.58 -3.83 16.73
N LYS A 50 -3.25 -4.96 16.09
CA LYS A 50 -2.76 -5.00 14.70
C LYS A 50 -3.81 -4.44 13.74
N VAL A 51 -5.09 -4.78 13.91
CA VAL A 51 -6.18 -4.21 13.09
C VAL A 51 -6.28 -2.70 13.28
N THR A 52 -6.14 -2.21 14.52
CA THR A 52 -6.12 -0.77 14.82
C THR A 52 -4.95 -0.08 14.13
N VAL A 53 -3.73 -0.59 14.29
CA VAL A 53 -2.52 -0.01 13.68
C VAL A 53 -2.60 -0.02 12.16
N LEU A 54 -3.08 -1.11 11.54
CA LEU A 54 -3.31 -1.14 10.10
C LEU A 54 -4.30 -0.04 9.67
N SER A 55 -5.36 0.19 10.45
CA SER A 55 -6.31 1.28 10.13
C SER A 55 -5.65 2.66 10.20
N GLU A 56 -4.74 2.88 11.15
CA GLU A 56 -4.01 4.14 11.30
C GLU A 56 -3.02 4.35 10.15
N GLU A 57 -2.24 3.32 9.80
CA GLU A 57 -1.31 3.32 8.66
C GLU A 57 -2.05 3.64 7.35
N ILE A 58 -3.16 2.95 7.07
CA ILE A 58 -3.94 3.21 5.84
C ILE A 58 -4.54 4.63 5.83
N LYS A 59 -4.98 5.17 6.98
CA LYS A 59 -5.49 6.54 7.05
C LYS A 59 -4.39 7.57 6.80
N HIS A 60 -3.19 7.32 7.32
CA HIS A 60 -2.04 8.18 7.12
C HIS A 60 -1.64 8.20 5.64
N HIS A 61 -1.43 7.02 5.06
CA HIS A 61 -1.12 6.84 3.65
C HIS A 61 -2.11 7.57 2.72
N VAL A 62 -3.42 7.32 2.91
CA VAL A 62 -4.47 7.99 2.12
C VAL A 62 -4.44 9.51 2.33
N HIS A 63 -4.19 9.97 3.57
CA HIS A 63 -4.10 11.40 3.83
C HIS A 63 -2.96 12.05 3.04
N GLU A 64 -1.79 11.42 3.00
CA GLU A 64 -0.62 11.95 2.29
C GLU A 64 -0.82 11.98 0.77
N GLU A 65 -1.38 10.92 0.18
CA GLU A 65 -1.64 10.90 -1.26
C GLU A 65 -2.72 11.90 -1.68
N GLU A 66 -3.81 12.01 -0.89
CA GLU A 66 -4.97 12.84 -1.20
C GLU A 66 -4.86 14.28 -0.69
N MET A 67 -3.83 14.61 0.11
CA MET A 67 -3.73 15.92 0.77
C MET A 67 -3.90 17.06 -0.25
N PRO A 68 -4.85 17.98 -0.05
CA PRO A 68 -5.06 19.07 -0.98
C PRO A 68 -3.80 19.93 -1.13
N LYS A 69 -3.43 20.21 -2.38
CA LYS A 69 -2.29 21.07 -2.81
C LYS A 69 -0.90 20.47 -2.62
N GLU A 70 -0.69 19.66 -1.58
CA GLU A 70 0.64 19.15 -1.21
C GLU A 70 0.78 17.64 -1.49
N GLY A 71 -0.32 16.89 -1.42
CA GLY A 71 -0.31 15.44 -1.57
C GLY A 71 0.02 14.97 -2.98
N MET A 72 0.34 13.68 -3.08
CA MET A 72 0.82 13.04 -4.31
C MET A 72 -0.07 13.33 -5.52
N PHE A 73 -1.40 13.34 -5.34
CA PHE A 73 -2.34 13.61 -6.42
C PHE A 73 -2.29 15.07 -6.90
N ALA A 74 -2.02 16.02 -6.00
CA ALA A 74 -1.84 17.42 -6.36
C ALA A 74 -0.53 17.62 -7.13
N GLN A 75 0.54 16.96 -6.68
CA GLN A 75 1.84 17.01 -7.36
C GLN A 75 1.76 16.36 -8.76
N ALA A 76 1.07 15.23 -8.91
CA ALA A 76 0.80 14.58 -10.20
C ALA A 76 0.17 15.54 -11.22
N ARG A 77 -0.87 16.27 -10.80
CA ARG A 77 -1.53 17.28 -11.64
C ARG A 77 -0.62 18.46 -11.98
N ALA A 78 0.19 18.91 -11.02
CA ALA A 78 1.13 20.01 -11.23
C ALA A 78 2.29 19.64 -12.18
N ALA A 79 2.65 18.36 -12.22
CA ALA A 79 3.72 17.82 -13.06
C ALA A 79 3.28 17.43 -14.49
N ASP A 80 2.11 17.88 -14.94
CA ASP A 80 1.56 17.62 -16.28
C ASP A 80 1.44 16.12 -16.61
N VAL A 81 1.18 15.30 -15.59
CA VAL A 81 0.81 13.89 -15.79
C VAL A 81 -0.62 13.85 -16.33
N ASP A 82 -0.85 13.08 -17.39
CA ASP A 82 -2.19 12.82 -17.93
C ASP A 82 -2.97 11.91 -16.97
N VAL A 83 -3.53 12.52 -15.92
CA VAL A 83 -4.25 11.82 -14.85
C VAL A 83 -5.54 11.16 -15.34
N ASP A 84 -6.13 11.65 -16.43
CA ASP A 84 -7.33 11.06 -17.02
C ASP A 84 -6.98 9.76 -17.75
N ALA A 85 -5.92 9.76 -18.57
CA ALA A 85 -5.42 8.54 -19.21
C ALA A 85 -4.92 7.53 -18.18
N LEU A 86 -4.20 8.00 -17.15
CA LEU A 86 -3.70 7.15 -16.07
C LEU A 86 -4.84 6.51 -15.27
N GLY A 87 -5.88 7.30 -14.94
CA GLY A 87 -7.08 6.80 -14.27
C GLY A 87 -7.82 5.75 -15.08
N ALA A 88 -7.95 5.96 -16.40
CA ALA A 88 -8.54 4.97 -17.29
C ALA A 88 -7.75 3.64 -17.31
N GLN A 89 -6.42 3.73 -17.42
CA GLN A 89 -5.54 2.56 -17.37
C GLN A 89 -5.63 1.82 -16.04
N MET A 90 -5.63 2.55 -14.91
CA MET A 90 -5.76 1.96 -13.57
C MET A 90 -7.12 1.30 -13.36
N ALA A 91 -8.20 1.89 -13.90
CA ALA A 91 -9.54 1.32 -13.80
C ALA A 91 -9.66 -0.01 -14.58
N GLU A 92 -9.09 -0.08 -15.79
CA GLU A 92 -9.02 -1.32 -16.57
C GLU A 92 -8.22 -2.38 -15.81
N ARG A 93 -7.02 -2.04 -15.32
CA ARG A 93 -6.17 -2.97 -14.57
C ARG A 93 -6.84 -3.46 -13.29
N LYS A 94 -7.55 -2.58 -12.58
CA LYS A 94 -8.32 -2.96 -11.39
C LYS A 94 -9.39 -4.00 -11.73
N ALA A 95 -10.13 -3.82 -12.84
CA ALA A 95 -11.16 -4.77 -13.25
C ALA A 95 -10.58 -6.15 -13.59
N GLU A 96 -9.43 -6.19 -14.28
CA GLU A 96 -8.70 -7.43 -14.55
C GLU A 96 -8.27 -8.14 -13.26
N LEU A 97 -7.66 -7.40 -12.34
CA LEU A 97 -7.20 -7.94 -11.06
C LEU A 97 -8.37 -8.45 -10.21
N GLN A 98 -9.50 -7.74 -10.18
CA GLN A 98 -10.70 -8.20 -9.49
C GLN A 98 -11.20 -9.53 -10.06
N ALA A 99 -11.31 -9.65 -11.39
CA ALA A 99 -11.71 -10.90 -12.03
C ALA A 99 -10.71 -12.04 -11.75
N GLN A 100 -9.41 -11.74 -11.76
CA GLN A 100 -8.38 -12.71 -11.42
C GLN A 100 -8.51 -13.19 -9.97
N PHE A 101 -8.71 -12.28 -9.01
CA PHE A 101 -8.81 -12.65 -7.60
C PHE A 101 -10.09 -13.42 -7.28
N GLU A 102 -11.18 -13.15 -7.99
CA GLU A 102 -12.41 -13.94 -7.89
C GLU A 102 -12.21 -15.38 -8.39
N ALA A 103 -11.40 -15.56 -9.44
CA ALA A 103 -11.13 -16.88 -10.02
C ALA A 103 -10.07 -17.68 -9.24
N ASP A 104 -8.96 -17.04 -8.89
CA ASP A 104 -7.73 -17.69 -8.40
C ASP A 104 -7.47 -17.44 -6.90
N GLY A 105 -8.22 -16.55 -6.27
CA GLY A 105 -7.96 -16.05 -4.92
C GLY A 105 -6.92 -14.92 -4.88
N LEU A 106 -6.67 -14.40 -3.67
CA LEU A 106 -5.66 -13.37 -3.48
C LEU A 106 -4.25 -13.95 -3.64
N PRO A 107 -3.36 -13.30 -4.42
CA PRO A 107 -1.97 -13.73 -4.53
C PRO A 107 -1.23 -13.50 -3.22
N THR A 108 -0.11 -14.21 -3.03
CA THR A 108 0.83 -13.89 -1.96
C THR A 108 1.38 -12.47 -2.17
N PRO A 109 1.36 -11.59 -1.16
CA PRO A 109 1.87 -10.23 -1.31
C PRO A 109 3.38 -10.24 -1.55
N THR A 110 3.82 -9.39 -2.46
CA THR A 110 5.24 -9.13 -2.72
C THR A 110 5.64 -7.78 -2.16
N THR A 111 6.80 -7.71 -1.51
CA THR A 111 7.37 -6.48 -0.96
C THR A 111 8.57 -6.02 -1.79
N ARG A 112 8.83 -4.71 -1.78
CA ARG A 112 9.91 -4.07 -2.56
C ARG A 112 10.96 -3.41 -1.68
N THR A 113 10.55 -2.89 -0.52
CA THR A 113 11.39 -2.13 0.42
C THR A 113 11.91 -3.02 1.55
N LEU A 114 11.18 -4.08 1.91
CA LEU A 114 11.61 -5.02 2.94
C LEU A 114 12.73 -5.93 2.42
N SER A 115 13.75 -6.11 3.24
CA SER A 115 14.83 -7.08 3.04
C SER A 115 14.65 -8.27 3.97
N LEU A 116 15.17 -9.43 3.56
CA LEU A 116 15.29 -10.59 4.44
C LEU A 116 16.28 -10.27 5.55
N VAL A 117 15.77 -9.90 6.71
CA VAL A 117 16.52 -9.65 7.93
C VAL A 117 16.16 -10.69 9.00
N GLU A 118 17.11 -11.04 9.84
CA GLU A 118 16.88 -11.98 10.94
C GLU A 118 16.16 -11.24 12.10
N VAL A 119 14.99 -11.75 12.49
CA VAL A 119 14.20 -11.25 13.62
C VAL A 119 13.82 -12.44 14.50
N GLU A 120 14.17 -12.39 15.78
CA GLU A 120 13.79 -13.41 16.75
C GLU A 120 12.36 -13.19 17.24
N LEU A 121 11.56 -14.26 17.28
CA LEU A 121 10.24 -14.21 17.92
C LEU A 121 10.41 -14.16 19.44
N GLY A 122 10.00 -13.05 20.03
CA GLY A 122 9.93 -12.90 21.48
C GLY A 122 8.90 -13.85 22.12
N ALA A 123 9.04 -14.08 23.42
CA ALA A 123 8.04 -14.82 24.18
C ALA A 123 6.68 -14.11 24.12
N PRO A 124 5.55 -14.84 24.13
CA PRO A 124 4.23 -14.25 24.27
C PRO A 124 4.15 -13.36 25.51
N VAL A 125 3.43 -12.25 25.40
CA VAL A 125 3.18 -11.35 26.55
C VAL A 125 2.07 -11.97 27.38
N ALA A 126 2.30 -12.16 28.68
CA ALA A 126 1.36 -12.79 29.62
C ALA A 126 0.23 -11.87 30.06
#